data_AF-A0A953R4N6-F1
#
_entry.id   AF-A0A953R4N6-F1
#
_cell.length_a   1.000
_cell.length_b   1.000
_cell.length_c   1.000
_cell.angle_alpha   90.00
_cell.angle_beta   90.00
_cell.angle_gamma   90.00
#
_symmetry.space_group_name_H-M   'P 1'
#
loop_
_entity.id
_entity.type
_entity.pdbx_description
1 polymer ?
#
loop_
_entity_poly.entity_id
_entity_poly.type
_entity_poly.pdbx_seq_one_letter_code
_entity_poly.pdbx_strand_id
1 'polypeptide(L)' 'MGNNALQEPHEPTLRELASEVSRLRERVEDLEDLRDLLAAEHAAQGRPGIPWEQAKKELDLD' A
#
# COMPACT_ATOMS: atom_id res chain seq x y z
N MET A 1 -6.15 -24.18 -26.67
CA MET A 1 -4.69 -24.13 -26.90
C MET A 1 -4.32 -22.65 -27.00
N GLY A 2 -4.11 -21.98 -25.86
CA GLY A 2 -3.81 -20.54 -25.84
C GLY A 2 -2.32 -20.33 -26.09
N ASN A 3 -2.00 -19.55 -27.11
CA ASN A 3 -0.63 -19.24 -27.51
C ASN A 3 0.11 -18.50 -26.39
N ASN A 4 0.90 -19.23 -25.61
CA ASN A 4 1.94 -18.68 -24.76
C ASN A 4 3.12 -18.33 -25.68
N ALA A 5 2.96 -17.26 -26.48
CA ALA A 5 4.07 -16.66 -27.19
C ALA A 5 4.94 -16.00 -26.12
N LEU A 6 5.98 -16.70 -25.70
CA LEU A 6 7.08 -16.14 -24.92
C LEU A 6 7.66 -14.99 -25.75
N GLN A 7 7.24 -13.76 -25.44
CA GLN A 7 7.86 -12.57 -25.98
C GLN A 7 9.34 -12.60 -25.58
N GLU A 8 10.21 -12.49 -26.58
CA GLU A 8 11.64 -12.21 -26.38
C GLU A 8 11.78 -11.07 -25.36
N PRO A 9 12.65 -11.18 -24.34
CA PRO A 9 12.85 -10.12 -23.37
C PRO A 9 13.37 -8.88 -24.08
N HIS A 10 12.48 -7.91 -24.25
CA HIS A 10 12.80 -6.59 -24.78
C HIS A 10 13.35 -5.72 -23.65
N GLU A 11 14.43 -4.97 -23.95
CA GLU A 11 14.99 -4.00 -23.00
C GLU A 11 13.99 -2.85 -22.81
N PRO A 12 13.48 -2.61 -21.59
CA PRO A 12 12.47 -1.60 -21.38
C PRO A 12 13.02 -0.22 -21.73
N THR A 13 12.19 0.58 -22.39
CA THR A 13 12.50 1.99 -22.60
C THR A 13 12.57 2.71 -21.26
N LEU A 14 13.26 3.86 -21.22
CA LEU A 14 13.30 4.70 -20.02
C LEU A 14 11.90 5.13 -19.55
N ARG A 15 10.94 5.28 -20.48
CA ARG A 15 9.55 5.64 -20.17
C ARG A 15 8.82 4.48 -19.47
N GLU A 16 8.97 3.27 -19.99
CA GLU A 16 8.39 2.07 -19.38
C GLU A 16 8.98 1.88 -17.98
N LEU A 17 10.31 1.97 -17.85
CA LEU A 17 10.96 1.88 -16.55
C LEU A 17 10.46 2.94 -15.56
N ALA A 18 10.28 4.20 -15.99
CA ALA A 18 9.74 5.26 -15.13
C ALA A 18 8.30 4.97 -14.66
N SER A 19 7.46 4.42 -15.55
CA SER A 19 6.10 4.00 -15.21
C SER A 19 6.11 2.83 -14.21
N GLU A 20 6.97 1.85 -14.43
CA GLU A 20 7.11 0.69 -13.54
C GLU A 20 7.61 1.11 -12.15
N VAL A 21 8.60 2.00 -12.08
CA VAL A 21 9.11 2.54 -10.81
C VAL A 21 8.03 3.31 -10.06
N SER A 22 7.20 4.09 -10.77
CA SER A 22 6.10 4.83 -10.15
C SER A 22 5.07 3.87 -9.54
N ARG A 23 4.65 2.85 -10.30
CA ARG A 23 3.72 1.81 -9.81
C ARG A 23 4.29 1.02 -8.63
N LEU A 24 5.59 0.72 -8.66
CA LEU A 24 6.24 0.01 -7.55
C LEU A 24 6.31 0.85 -6.29
N ARG A 25 6.49 2.17 -6.40
CA ARG A 25 6.45 3.08 -5.26
C ARG A 25 5.08 3.12 -4.60
N GLU A 26 4.01 3.28 -5.40
CA GLU A 26 2.62 3.22 -4.91
C GLU A 26 2.35 1.89 -4.20
N ARG A 27 2.76 0.77 -4.79
CA ARG A 27 2.58 -0.55 -4.17
C ARG A 27 3.39 -0.71 -2.87
N VAL A 28 4.56 -0.10 -2.76
CA VAL A 28 5.34 -0.13 -1.51
C VAL A 28 4.63 0.66 -0.43
N GLU A 29 4.12 1.85 -0.76
CA GLU A 29 3.31 2.68 0.14
C GLU A 29 2.08 1.91 0.66
N ASP A 30 1.32 1.28 -0.23
CA ASP A 30 0.16 0.44 0.14
C ASP A 30 0.53 -0.68 1.13
N LEU A 31 1.71 -1.29 0.95
CA LEU A 31 2.19 -2.38 1.81
C LEU A 31 2.70 -1.88 3.16
N GLU A 32 3.29 -0.68 3.20
CA GLU A 32 3.70 -0.02 4.43
C GLU A 32 2.49 0.40 5.26
N ASP A 33 1.48 1.00 4.63
CA ASP A 33 0.20 1.34 5.26
C ASP A 33 -0.51 0.09 5.84
N LEU A 34 -0.54 -1.00 5.06
CA LEU A 34 -1.12 -2.26 5.53
C LEU A 34 -0.34 -2.84 6.73
N ARG A 35 1.00 -2.78 6.68
CA ARG A 35 1.85 -3.24 7.79
C ARG A 35 1.56 -2.44 9.05
N ASP A 36 1.45 -1.13 8.93
CA ASP A 36 1.23 -0.22 10.06
C ASP A 36 -0.18 -0.42 10.64
N LEU A 37 -1.19 -0.66 9.80
CA LEU A 37 -2.54 -1.03 10.23
C LEU A 37 -2.55 -2.36 11.00
N LEU A 38 -1.89 -3.40 10.48
CA LEU A 38 -1.80 -4.71 11.14
C LEU A 38 -1.06 -4.61 12.49
N ALA A 39 -0.03 -3.77 12.57
CA ALA A 39 0.67 -3.50 13.82
C ALA A 39 -0.25 -2.80 14.84
N ALA A 40 -1.04 -1.82 14.40
CA ALA A 40 -2.02 -1.14 15.24
C ALA A 40 -3.12 -2.08 15.73
N GLU A 41 -3.67 -2.94 14.86
CA GLU A 41 -4.64 -3.96 15.23
C GLU A 41 -4.07 -4.94 16.28
N HIS A 42 -2.83 -5.42 16.04
CA HIS A 42 -2.16 -6.31 16.97
C HIS A 42 -1.93 -5.64 18.35
N ALA A 43 -1.49 -4.38 18.36
CA ALA A 43 -1.31 -3.61 19.59
C ALA A 43 -2.65 -3.29 20.29
N ALA A 44 -3.75 -3.16 19.54
CA ALA A 44 -5.07 -2.98 20.11
C ALA A 44 -5.55 -4.23 20.86
N GLN A 45 -5.08 -5.43 20.49
CA GLN A 45 -5.46 -6.71 21.13
C GLN A 45 -6.98 -6.91 21.23
N GLY A 46 -7.73 -6.48 20.23
CA GLY A 46 -9.20 -6.55 20.22
C GLY A 46 -9.90 -5.58 21.16
N ARG A 47 -9.18 -4.59 21.74
CA ARG A 47 -9.81 -3.47 22.43
C ARG A 47 -10.73 -2.72 21.44
N PRO A 48 -11.95 -2.35 21.86
CA PRO A 48 -12.83 -1.56 21.00
C PRO A 48 -12.17 -0.21 20.69
N GLY A 49 -12.38 0.28 19.47
CA GLY A 49 -12.00 1.64 19.11
C GLY A 49 -12.72 2.68 19.97
N ILE A 50 -12.17 3.89 20.02
CA ILE A 50 -12.82 5.04 20.65
C ILE A 50 -13.78 5.72 19.66
N PRO A 51 -14.82 6.42 20.12
CA PRO A 51 -15.68 7.23 19.24
C PRO A 51 -14.87 8.24 18.44
N TRP A 52 -15.27 8.50 17.19
CA TRP A 52 -14.56 9.43 16.31
C TRP A 52 -14.42 10.85 16.90
N GLU A 53 -15.44 11.34 17.61
CA GLU A 53 -15.39 12.64 18.31
C GLU A 53 -14.34 12.67 19.44
N GLN A 54 -14.02 11.52 20.03
CA GLN A 54 -12.95 11.42 21.02
C GLN A 54 -11.58 11.36 20.31
N ALA A 55 -11.45 10.56 19.25
CA ALA A 55 -10.22 10.47 18.48
C ALA A 55 -9.77 11.82 17.91
N LYS A 56 -10.72 12.60 17.37
CA LYS A 56 -10.47 13.97 16.90
C LYS A 56 -9.85 14.88 17.96
N LYS A 57 -10.42 14.88 19.17
CA LYS A 57 -9.87 15.65 20.30
C LYS A 57 -8.47 15.19 20.71
N GLU A 58 -8.21 13.89 20.69
CA GLU A 58 -6.89 13.33 21.04
C GLU A 58 -5.82 13.65 19.98
N LEU A 59 -6.24 13.82 18.72
CA LEU A 59 -5.36 14.15 17.58
C LEU A 59 -5.27 15.64 17.26
N ASP A 60 -5.94 16.51 18.03
CA ASP A 60 -6.03 17.95 17.77
C ASP A 60 -6.59 18.25 16.35
N LEU A 61 -7.58 17.45 15.94
CA LEU A 61 -8.31 17.61 14.69
C LEU A 61 -9.70 18.17 15.02
N ASP A 62 -9.90 19.47 14.83
CA ASP A 62 -11.20 20.14 15.03
C ASP A 62 -12.30 19.62 14.09
#